data_AF-T0RRX7-F1
#
_entry.id   AF-T0RRX7-F1
#
_cell.length_a   1.000
_cell.length_b   1.000
_cell.length_c   1.000
_cell.angle_alpha   90.00
_cell.angle_beta   90.00
_cell.angle_gamma   90.00
#
_symmetry.space_group_name_H-M   'P 1'
#
loop_
_entity.id
_entity.type
_entity.pdbx_description
1 polymer ?
#
loop_
_entity_poly.entity_id
_entity_poly.type
_entity_poly.pdbx_seq_one_letter_code
_entity_poly.pdbx_strand_id
1 'polypeptide(L)'
;MFATTDELDRRRAAVAKRLHAAVDPPLLQECARWTQRATRLYAQVLQTRPAQAVAATIVGHRQCFVQGRRFVEYELVIETDWRGAQRAWHRYSTFRSLAASLHAPLPKLSATHLFGAHSDRTIEMRKDRLNAFLAALLRDETLQWCLRMADGHRVGRRKTKQVLPLDALQAVHHEATRVGEEARLAAVDAACAAGSAPAFVVAEIGRLQQRVELLASVLGLHGGVTLATARIIDARWVLNSRATQYRIEIETPERGALRAWFRHETFLKLSASLTAKYGPVIPNLEAEKHLPRCLERRMARLNAFLAAILALSAVEWAIRIDEATCVVKQNASQRPSAATTVSDDDDDDGWP
;
A
#
# COMPACT_ATOMS: atom_id res chain seq x y z
N MET A 1 18.85 -19.50 -19.82
CA MET A 1 17.84 -20.55 -20.13
C MET A 1 16.75 -20.40 -19.08
N PHE A 2 15.65 -19.70 -19.39
CA PHE A 2 14.64 -19.37 -18.39
C PHE A 2 13.72 -20.58 -18.18
N ALA A 3 13.81 -21.20 -17.01
CA ALA A 3 12.84 -22.19 -16.56
C ALA A 3 11.42 -21.59 -16.64
N THR A 4 10.45 -22.28 -17.23
CA THR A 4 9.06 -21.81 -17.33
C THR A 4 8.39 -21.81 -15.94
N THR A 5 7.25 -21.14 -15.78
CA THR A 5 6.44 -21.20 -14.53
C THR A 5 6.21 -22.65 -14.08
N ASP A 6 5.98 -23.56 -15.04
CA ASP A 6 5.79 -24.99 -14.82
C ASP A 6 7.00 -25.70 -14.20
N GLU A 7 8.22 -25.22 -14.47
CA GLU A 7 9.43 -25.81 -13.91
C GLU A 7 9.64 -25.36 -12.47
N LEU A 8 9.32 -24.11 -12.17
CA LEU A 8 9.35 -23.59 -10.80
C LEU A 8 8.28 -24.27 -9.93
N ASP A 9 7.08 -24.51 -10.47
CA ASP A 9 6.03 -25.26 -9.77
C ASP A 9 6.41 -26.72 -9.52
N ARG A 10 7.02 -27.39 -10.50
CA ARG A 10 7.58 -28.74 -10.30
C ARG A 10 8.64 -28.75 -9.21
N ARG A 11 9.52 -27.74 -9.19
CA ARG A 11 10.55 -27.60 -8.15
C ARG A 11 9.93 -27.37 -6.77
N ARG A 12 8.92 -26.50 -6.65
CA ARG A 12 8.16 -26.30 -5.39
C ARG A 12 7.58 -27.61 -4.87
N ALA A 13 6.94 -28.40 -5.73
CA ALA A 13 6.35 -29.68 -5.35
C ALA A 13 7.41 -30.70 -4.87
N ALA A 14 8.54 -30.79 -5.56
CA ALA A 14 9.63 -31.68 -5.19
C ALA A 14 10.29 -31.30 -3.85
N VAL A 15 10.50 -30.00 -3.62
CA VAL A 15 11.00 -29.46 -2.35
C VAL A 15 10.02 -29.73 -1.22
N ALA A 16 8.72 -29.48 -1.44
CA ALA A 16 7.67 -29.75 -0.46
C ALA A 16 7.63 -31.23 -0.06
N LYS A 17 7.72 -32.16 -1.02
CA LYS A 17 7.75 -33.61 -0.74
C LYS A 17 8.92 -34.00 0.17
N ARG A 18 10.12 -33.44 -0.07
CA ARG A 18 11.31 -33.69 0.76
C ARG A 18 11.16 -33.13 2.16
N LEU A 19 10.64 -31.91 2.30
CA LEU A 19 10.32 -31.30 3.59
C LEU A 19 9.35 -32.14 4.42
N HIS A 20 8.26 -32.64 3.81
CA HIS A 20 7.29 -33.50 4.50
C HIS A 20 7.87 -34.83 4.97
N ALA A 21 8.91 -35.33 4.31
CA ALA A 21 9.60 -36.55 4.73
C ALA A 21 10.60 -36.31 5.87
N ALA A 22 11.11 -35.08 6.01
CA ALA A 22 12.21 -34.74 6.93
C ALA A 22 11.80 -33.91 8.15
N VAL A 23 10.57 -33.37 8.19
CA VAL A 23 10.12 -32.42 9.20
C VAL A 23 8.72 -32.79 9.70
N ASP A 24 8.52 -32.64 11.02
CA ASP A 24 7.25 -32.97 11.66
C ASP A 24 6.08 -32.13 11.11
N PRO A 25 4.89 -32.75 10.88
CA PRO A 25 3.73 -32.06 10.32
C PRO A 25 3.29 -30.79 11.09
N PRO A 26 3.27 -30.74 12.44
CA PRO A 26 2.87 -29.54 13.17
C PRO A 26 3.77 -28.34 12.88
N LEU A 27 5.08 -28.56 12.75
CA LEU A 27 6.05 -27.50 12.46
C LEU A 27 5.88 -26.96 11.02
N LEU A 28 5.61 -27.85 10.06
CA LEU A 28 5.28 -27.46 8.69
C LEU A 28 3.96 -26.67 8.61
N GLN A 29 2.95 -27.07 9.39
CA GLN A 29 1.68 -26.33 9.47
C GLN A 29 1.87 -24.93 10.03
N GLU A 30 2.69 -24.76 11.07
CA GLU A 30 3.02 -23.45 11.62
C GLU A 30 3.74 -22.56 10.58
N CYS A 31 4.77 -23.10 9.92
CA CYS A 31 5.47 -22.38 8.85
C CYS A 31 4.52 -21.96 7.72
N ALA A 32 3.60 -22.83 7.32
CA ALA A 32 2.59 -22.52 6.32
C ALA A 32 1.65 -21.39 6.76
N ARG A 33 1.19 -21.38 8.03
CA ARG A 33 0.35 -20.30 8.59
C ARG A 33 1.06 -18.95 8.53
N TRP A 34 2.32 -18.89 8.97
CA TRP A 34 3.12 -17.66 8.92
C TRP A 34 3.40 -17.20 7.49
N THR A 35 3.68 -18.14 6.57
CA THR A 35 3.86 -17.84 5.13
C THR A 35 2.61 -17.22 4.53
N GLN A 36 1.43 -17.79 4.81
CA GLN A 36 0.15 -17.27 4.33
C GLN A 36 -0.13 -15.86 4.86
N ARG A 37 0.13 -15.63 6.16
CA ARG A 37 -0.02 -14.32 6.79
C ARG A 37 0.92 -13.27 6.19
N ALA A 38 2.20 -13.60 6.02
CA ALA A 38 3.18 -12.72 5.41
C ALA A 38 2.79 -12.36 3.96
N THR A 39 2.36 -13.35 3.18
CA THR A 39 1.92 -13.17 1.78
C THR A 39 0.72 -12.24 1.70
N ARG A 40 -0.30 -12.43 2.56
CA ARG A 40 -1.49 -11.57 2.61
C ARG A 40 -1.13 -10.13 2.96
N LEU A 41 -0.32 -9.90 4.00
CA LEU A 41 0.08 -8.55 4.40
C LEU A 41 0.93 -7.89 3.32
N TYR A 42 1.84 -8.63 2.70
CA TYR A 42 2.66 -8.10 1.62
C TYR A 42 1.81 -7.67 0.41
N ALA A 43 0.81 -8.46 0.02
CA ALA A 43 -0.14 -8.07 -1.03
C ALA A 43 -0.91 -6.78 -0.66
N GLN A 44 -1.27 -6.60 0.61
CA GLN A 44 -1.89 -5.35 1.09
C GLN A 44 -0.92 -4.16 1.02
N VAL A 45 0.37 -4.35 1.36
CA VAL A 45 1.41 -3.31 1.17
C VAL A 45 1.51 -2.94 -0.31
N LEU A 46 1.53 -3.92 -1.21
CA LEU A 46 1.59 -3.66 -2.66
C LEU A 46 0.41 -2.82 -3.18
N GLN A 47 -0.76 -2.93 -2.55
CA GLN A 47 -1.96 -2.18 -2.94
C GLN A 47 -2.04 -0.79 -2.30
N THR A 48 -1.66 -0.67 -1.03
CA THR A 48 -1.90 0.53 -0.22
C THR A 48 -0.71 1.47 -0.14
N ARG A 49 0.51 0.94 -0.30
CA ARG A 49 1.76 1.69 -0.24
C ARG A 49 2.40 1.73 -1.64
N PRO A 50 2.12 2.74 -2.49
CA PRO A 50 2.75 2.83 -3.79
C PRO A 50 4.24 3.11 -3.64
N ALA A 51 5.07 2.35 -4.35
CA ALA A 51 6.50 2.61 -4.43
C ALA A 51 6.76 3.93 -5.16
N GLN A 52 7.74 4.70 -4.68
CA GLN A 52 8.12 5.98 -5.25
C GLN A 52 9.12 5.78 -6.38
N ALA A 53 8.97 6.54 -7.46
CA ALA A 53 9.93 6.53 -8.55
C ALA A 53 11.22 7.25 -8.13
N VAL A 54 12.35 6.54 -8.24
CA VAL A 54 13.70 7.06 -7.98
C VAL A 54 14.39 7.41 -9.29
N ALA A 55 14.29 6.52 -10.28
CA ALA A 55 14.78 6.75 -11.64
C ALA A 55 13.78 6.26 -12.68
N ALA A 56 13.78 6.82 -13.88
CA ALA A 56 12.89 6.43 -14.96
C ALA A 56 13.55 6.66 -16.33
N THR A 57 13.45 5.66 -17.20
CA THR A 57 14.07 5.70 -18.53
C THR A 57 13.27 4.89 -19.54
N ILE A 58 13.33 5.32 -20.80
CA ILE A 58 12.87 4.58 -21.96
C ILE A 58 14.05 3.83 -22.56
N VAL A 59 14.02 2.50 -22.44
CA VAL A 59 15.14 1.63 -22.86
C VAL A 59 14.93 1.03 -24.25
N GLY A 60 13.68 0.93 -24.70
CA GLY A 60 13.32 0.20 -25.90
C GLY A 60 12.05 0.72 -26.56
N HIS A 61 11.73 0.16 -27.72
CA HIS A 61 10.48 0.40 -28.42
C HIS A 61 10.01 -0.88 -29.11
N ARG A 62 8.71 -0.97 -29.38
CA ARG A 62 8.13 -2.04 -30.20
C ARG A 62 7.02 -1.50 -31.08
N GLN A 63 6.90 -2.05 -32.27
CA GLN A 63 5.78 -1.78 -33.17
C GLN A 63 4.66 -2.77 -32.86
N CYS A 64 3.46 -2.25 -32.65
CA CYS A 64 2.26 -3.04 -32.41
C CYS A 64 1.27 -2.84 -33.55
N PHE A 65 0.54 -3.89 -33.88
CA PHE A 65 -0.52 -3.87 -34.87
C PHE A 65 -1.79 -4.44 -34.24
N VAL A 66 -2.81 -3.59 -34.05
CA VAL A 66 -4.08 -3.98 -33.44
C VAL A 66 -5.20 -3.43 -34.29
N GLN A 67 -6.17 -4.27 -34.69
CA GLN A 67 -7.35 -3.88 -35.46
C GLN A 67 -7.00 -3.05 -36.72
N GLY A 68 -5.99 -3.48 -37.48
CA GLY A 68 -5.58 -2.79 -38.71
C GLY A 68 -4.78 -1.50 -38.49
N ARG A 69 -4.52 -1.09 -37.23
CA ARG A 69 -3.79 0.13 -36.90
C ARG A 69 -2.41 -0.19 -36.33
N ARG A 70 -1.39 0.42 -36.93
CA ARG A 70 -0.01 0.40 -36.41
C ARG A 70 0.18 1.51 -35.38
N PHE A 71 0.84 1.19 -34.26
CA PHE A 71 1.30 2.17 -33.29
C PHE A 71 2.61 1.71 -32.66
N VAL A 72 3.29 2.62 -31.97
CA VAL A 72 4.57 2.35 -31.31
C VAL A 72 4.37 2.45 -29.80
N GLU A 73 4.88 1.46 -29.09
CA GLU A 73 5.03 1.49 -27.64
C GLU A 73 6.50 1.61 -27.26
N TYR A 74 6.74 2.26 -26.13
CA TYR A 74 8.04 2.53 -25.57
C TYR A 74 8.16 1.76 -24.27
N GLU A 75 9.29 1.06 -24.10
CA GLU A 75 9.58 0.32 -22.89
C GLU A 75 10.08 1.27 -21.83
N LEU A 76 9.22 1.53 -20.84
CA LEU A 76 9.51 2.31 -19.67
C LEU A 76 10.06 1.39 -18.57
N VAL A 77 11.22 1.74 -18.04
CA VAL A 77 11.79 1.17 -16.82
C VAL A 77 11.78 2.25 -15.74
N ILE A 78 11.16 1.95 -14.60
CA ILE A 78 11.19 2.81 -13.42
C ILE A 78 11.89 2.06 -12.29
N GLU A 79 12.99 2.60 -11.79
CA GLU A 79 13.56 2.17 -10.52
C GLU A 79 12.78 2.78 -9.38
N THR A 80 12.43 1.95 -8.41
CA THR A 80 11.64 2.37 -7.26
C THR A 80 12.44 2.30 -5.97
N ASP A 81 11.96 3.04 -4.98
CA ASP A 81 12.53 3.08 -3.64
C ASP A 81 12.57 1.72 -2.93
N TRP A 82 11.61 0.81 -3.18
CA TRP A 82 11.64 -0.52 -2.54
C TRP A 82 11.16 -1.71 -3.37
N ARG A 83 10.54 -1.52 -4.54
CA ARG A 83 10.08 -2.63 -5.43
C ARG A 83 11.07 -2.94 -6.55
N GLY A 84 12.31 -2.47 -6.45
CA GLY A 84 13.30 -2.57 -7.51
C GLY A 84 12.83 -1.93 -8.83
N ALA A 85 13.35 -2.45 -9.95
CA ALA A 85 13.03 -1.96 -11.28
C ALA A 85 11.72 -2.55 -11.82
N GLN A 86 10.79 -1.68 -12.20
CA GLN A 86 9.49 -2.02 -12.75
C GLN A 86 9.44 -1.67 -14.24
N ARG A 87 8.84 -2.55 -15.05
CA ARG A 87 8.77 -2.38 -16.52
C ARG A 87 7.34 -2.22 -17.02
N ALA A 88 7.17 -1.40 -18.04
CA ALA A 88 5.88 -1.20 -18.69
C ALA A 88 6.05 -0.78 -20.14
N TRP A 89 5.09 -1.16 -20.98
CA TRP A 89 5.01 -0.67 -22.36
C TRP A 89 3.93 0.40 -22.44
N HIS A 90 4.31 1.61 -22.84
CA HIS A 90 3.39 2.74 -22.96
C HIS A 90 3.45 3.38 -24.34
N ARG A 91 2.30 3.87 -24.80
CA ARG A 91 2.24 4.69 -26.01
C ARG A 91 2.77 6.09 -25.71
N TYR A 92 3.31 6.74 -26.74
CA TYR A 92 3.73 8.15 -26.66
C TYR A 92 2.60 9.08 -26.16
N SER A 93 1.34 8.78 -26.50
CA SER A 93 0.17 9.51 -26.01
C SER A 93 0.01 9.47 -24.49
N THR A 94 0.39 8.38 -23.82
CA THR A 94 0.32 8.27 -22.35
C THR A 94 1.16 9.35 -21.68
N PHE A 95 2.41 9.52 -22.13
CA PHE A 95 3.31 10.54 -21.61
C PHE A 95 2.85 11.95 -21.94
N ARG A 96 2.28 12.17 -23.13
CA ARG A 96 1.67 13.46 -23.49
C ARG A 96 0.52 13.83 -22.59
N SER A 97 -0.40 12.90 -22.33
CA SER A 97 -1.51 13.11 -21.40
C SER A 97 -1.01 13.40 -19.99
N LEU A 98 0.03 12.70 -19.54
CA LEU A 98 0.67 12.98 -18.26
C LEU A 98 1.26 14.40 -18.23
N ALA A 99 2.07 14.77 -19.22
CA ALA A 99 2.67 16.10 -19.33
C ALA A 99 1.61 17.21 -19.31
N ALA A 100 0.50 17.04 -20.04
CA ALA A 100 -0.61 17.98 -20.06
C ALA A 100 -1.31 18.11 -18.68
N SER A 101 -1.38 17.03 -17.91
CA SER A 101 -2.03 17.04 -16.59
C SER A 101 -1.23 17.72 -15.48
N LEU A 102 0.08 17.87 -15.65
CA LEU A 102 0.98 18.37 -14.60
C LEU A 102 1.07 19.89 -14.54
N HIS A 103 0.61 20.60 -15.57
CA HIS A 103 0.62 22.07 -15.68
C HIS A 103 1.96 22.73 -15.24
N ALA A 104 3.08 22.03 -15.48
CA ALA A 104 4.42 22.39 -15.03
C ALA A 104 5.33 22.72 -16.23
N PRO A 105 6.43 23.49 -16.02
CA PRO A 105 7.37 23.86 -17.08
C PRO A 105 8.28 22.68 -17.49
N LEU A 106 7.68 21.57 -17.90
CA LEU A 106 8.36 20.35 -18.35
C LEU A 106 8.66 20.40 -19.86
N PRO A 107 9.66 19.63 -20.34
CA PRO A 107 9.93 19.49 -21.76
C PRO A 107 8.67 19.13 -22.56
N LYS A 108 8.37 19.92 -23.59
CA LYS A 108 7.14 19.75 -24.39
C LYS A 108 7.21 18.48 -25.23
N LEU A 109 6.22 17.61 -25.06
CA LEU A 109 6.02 16.44 -25.90
C LEU A 109 5.13 16.81 -27.10
N SER A 110 5.75 16.95 -28.27
CA SER A 110 5.09 17.39 -29.52
C SER A 110 3.92 16.48 -29.93
N ALA A 111 2.96 17.02 -30.69
CA ALA A 111 1.89 16.21 -31.27
C ALA A 111 2.45 15.18 -32.27
N THR A 112 1.78 14.03 -32.36
CA THR A 112 2.10 12.99 -33.34
C THR A 112 1.77 13.53 -34.73
N HIS A 113 2.76 13.78 -35.58
CA HIS A 113 2.51 14.08 -37.00
C HIS A 113 1.85 12.88 -37.68
N LEU A 114 0.89 13.12 -38.58
CA LEU A 114 0.14 12.08 -39.30
C LEU A 114 1.00 11.32 -40.32
N PHE A 115 2.11 11.91 -40.79
CA PHE A 115 3.05 11.31 -41.73
C PHE A 115 4.38 10.99 -41.06
N GLY A 116 4.98 9.82 -41.37
CA GLY A 116 6.29 9.42 -40.83
C GLY A 116 6.31 9.04 -39.34
N ALA A 117 5.15 8.91 -38.69
CA ALA A 117 5.02 8.67 -37.24
C ALA A 117 5.71 7.39 -36.73
N HIS A 118 6.14 6.51 -37.63
CA HIS A 118 6.66 5.17 -37.37
C HIS A 118 8.00 4.92 -38.08
N SER A 119 8.67 5.97 -38.56
CA SER A 119 10.05 5.84 -39.03
C SER A 119 10.99 5.72 -37.83
N ASP A 120 12.08 4.95 -37.97
CA ASP A 120 13.03 4.71 -36.89
C ASP A 120 13.62 6.02 -36.34
N ARG A 121 13.94 6.97 -37.24
CA ARG A 121 14.38 8.33 -36.85
C ARG A 121 13.37 9.04 -35.95
N THR A 122 12.07 8.94 -36.26
CA THR A 122 11.01 9.56 -35.44
C THR A 122 10.85 8.85 -34.10
N ILE A 123 11.02 7.52 -34.08
CA ILE A 123 10.94 6.72 -32.86
C ILE A 123 12.09 7.05 -31.92
N GLU A 124 13.33 7.10 -32.41
CA GLU A 124 14.51 7.43 -31.60
C GLU A 124 14.45 8.88 -31.09
N MET A 125 14.10 9.85 -31.94
CA MET A 125 13.88 11.24 -31.49
C MET A 125 12.81 11.33 -30.38
N ARG A 126 11.75 10.50 -30.44
CA ARG A 126 10.73 10.45 -29.39
C ARG A 126 11.28 9.81 -28.11
N LYS A 127 12.10 8.77 -28.19
CA LYS A 127 12.77 8.19 -27.02
C LYS A 127 13.60 9.23 -26.29
N ASP A 128 14.41 10.02 -27.01
CA ASP A 128 15.23 11.08 -26.41
C ASP A 128 14.37 12.12 -25.70
N ARG A 129 13.27 12.56 -26.35
CA ARG A 129 12.32 13.52 -25.74
C ARG A 129 11.62 12.95 -24.52
N LEU A 130 11.22 11.68 -24.55
CA LEU A 130 10.61 11.01 -23.41
C LEU A 130 11.60 10.91 -22.24
N ASN A 131 12.85 10.56 -22.51
CA ASN A 131 13.90 10.51 -21.49
C ASN A 131 14.18 11.89 -20.88
N ALA A 132 14.26 12.94 -21.70
CA ALA A 132 14.39 14.31 -21.22
C ALA A 132 13.19 14.74 -20.36
N PHE A 133 11.98 14.37 -20.76
CA PHE A 133 10.77 14.60 -20.00
C PHE A 133 10.76 13.87 -18.65
N LEU A 134 11.11 12.57 -18.63
CA LEU A 134 11.18 11.78 -17.39
C LEU A 134 12.26 12.30 -16.42
N ALA A 135 13.43 12.69 -16.94
CA ALA A 135 14.47 13.29 -16.13
C ALA A 135 14.02 14.62 -15.50
N ALA A 136 13.35 15.49 -16.27
CA ALA A 136 12.78 16.73 -15.73
C ALA A 136 11.68 16.46 -14.69
N LEU A 137 10.83 15.46 -14.95
CA LEU A 137 9.75 15.05 -14.06
C LEU A 137 10.25 14.50 -12.71
N LEU A 138 11.41 13.84 -12.70
CA LEU A 138 12.02 13.30 -11.48
C LEU A 138 12.77 14.34 -10.66
N ARG A 139 13.33 15.37 -11.31
CA ARG A 139 14.01 16.49 -10.64
C ARG A 139 13.07 17.39 -9.85
N ASP A 140 11.83 17.53 -10.30
CA ASP A 140 10.83 18.32 -9.59
C ASP A 140 10.12 17.47 -8.54
N GLU A 141 10.52 17.67 -7.28
CA GLU A 141 10.00 16.92 -6.14
C GLU A 141 8.56 17.29 -5.76
N THR A 142 8.08 18.43 -6.26
CA THR A 142 6.76 18.96 -5.91
C THR A 142 5.65 18.30 -6.73
N LEU A 143 5.99 17.76 -7.90
CA LEU A 143 5.06 17.16 -8.83
C LEU A 143 4.56 15.80 -8.34
N GLN A 144 3.25 15.62 -8.44
CA GLN A 144 2.59 14.35 -8.14
C GLN A 144 2.12 13.69 -9.43
N TRP A 145 2.57 12.46 -9.65
CA TRP A 145 2.25 11.73 -10.86
C TRP A 145 2.28 10.22 -10.62
N CYS A 146 1.66 9.46 -11.50
CA CYS A 146 1.81 8.01 -11.53
C CYS A 146 1.56 7.45 -12.92
N LEU A 147 2.27 6.37 -13.23
CA LEU A 147 2.08 5.55 -14.42
C LEU A 147 1.73 4.13 -13.98
N ARG A 148 0.94 3.44 -14.79
CA ARG A 148 0.56 2.05 -14.55
C ARG A 148 1.66 1.13 -15.09
N MET A 149 2.07 0.14 -14.31
CA MET A 149 3.10 -0.83 -14.68
C MET A 149 2.48 -2.11 -15.24
N ALA A 150 3.31 -3.01 -15.80
CA ALA A 150 2.83 -4.24 -16.43
C ALA A 150 2.11 -5.18 -15.45
N ASP A 151 2.55 -5.19 -14.19
CA ASP A 151 1.93 -5.92 -13.07
C ASP A 151 0.58 -5.32 -12.62
N GLY A 152 0.15 -4.22 -13.24
CA GLY A 152 -1.09 -3.50 -12.93
C GLY A 152 -0.97 -2.49 -11.80
N HIS A 153 0.14 -2.46 -11.06
CA HIS A 153 0.38 -1.49 -9.99
C HIS A 153 0.73 -0.10 -10.55
N ARG A 154 0.58 0.94 -9.73
CA ARG A 154 0.93 2.31 -10.11
C ARG A 154 2.21 2.74 -9.42
N VAL A 155 3.12 3.32 -10.17
CA VAL A 155 4.42 3.83 -9.70
C VAL A 155 4.56 5.29 -10.16
N GLY A 156 5.13 6.12 -9.31
CA GLY A 156 5.40 7.53 -9.61
C GLY A 156 5.80 8.29 -8.36
N ARG A 157 5.70 9.61 -8.38
CA ARG A 157 5.98 10.45 -7.20
C ARG A 157 4.67 10.90 -6.57
N ARG A 158 4.53 10.72 -5.26
CA ARG A 158 3.40 11.18 -4.45
C ARG A 158 3.91 11.77 -3.15
N LYS A 159 3.27 12.85 -2.68
CA LYS A 159 3.55 13.37 -1.34
C LYS A 159 3.10 12.34 -0.32
N THR A 160 4.04 11.71 0.37
CA THR A 160 3.79 10.87 1.53
C THR A 160 4.42 11.52 2.74
N LYS A 161 3.64 11.64 3.83
CA LYS A 161 4.17 12.08 5.14
C LYS A 161 4.78 10.93 5.93
N GLN A 162 4.64 9.71 5.44
CA GLN A 162 5.07 8.52 6.16
C GLN A 162 6.48 8.13 5.74
N VAL A 163 7.35 8.00 6.73
CA VAL A 163 8.66 7.38 6.59
C VAL A 163 8.47 5.86 6.60
N LEU A 164 8.90 5.20 5.53
CA LEU A 164 8.86 3.74 5.41
C LEU A 164 10.25 3.17 5.70
N PRO A 165 10.36 1.97 6.31
CA PRO A 165 11.63 1.25 6.44
C PRO A 165 12.01 0.66 5.08
N LEU A 166 12.57 1.49 4.20
CA LEU A 166 12.81 1.15 2.79
C LEU A 166 13.72 -0.07 2.62
N ASP A 167 14.83 -0.15 3.36
CA ASP A 167 15.78 -1.27 3.26
C ASP A 167 15.13 -2.61 3.64
N ALA A 168 14.31 -2.61 4.70
CA ALA A 168 13.61 -3.80 5.13
C ALA A 168 12.51 -4.21 4.13
N LEU A 169 11.82 -3.23 3.52
CA LEU A 169 10.86 -3.48 2.44
C LEU A 169 11.52 -3.99 1.16
N GLN A 170 12.71 -3.50 0.82
CA GLN A 170 13.51 -4.00 -0.29
C GLN A 170 13.88 -5.47 -0.09
N ALA A 171 14.34 -5.84 1.10
CA ALA A 171 14.67 -7.24 1.44
C ALA A 171 13.43 -8.13 1.31
N VAL A 172 12.29 -7.71 1.87
CA VAL A 172 11.02 -8.44 1.75
C VAL A 172 10.56 -8.55 0.30
N HIS A 173 10.72 -7.50 -0.51
CA HIS A 173 10.38 -7.52 -1.92
C HIS A 173 11.27 -8.51 -2.67
N HIS A 174 12.59 -8.47 -2.45
CA HIS A 174 13.55 -9.36 -3.07
C HIS A 174 13.22 -10.83 -2.81
N GLU A 175 12.90 -11.20 -1.57
CA GLU A 175 12.44 -12.56 -1.21
C GLU A 175 11.17 -12.97 -1.96
N ALA A 176 10.26 -12.02 -2.22
CA ALA A 176 9.02 -12.29 -2.95
C ALA A 176 9.21 -12.34 -4.48
N THR A 177 10.38 -11.95 -4.99
CA THR A 177 10.70 -12.13 -6.41
C THR A 177 10.99 -13.59 -6.72
N ARG A 178 10.89 -13.93 -8.00
CA ARG A 178 11.27 -15.26 -8.50
C ARG A 178 12.70 -15.65 -8.11
N VAL A 179 13.64 -14.71 -8.16
CA VAL A 179 15.05 -14.96 -7.81
C VAL A 179 15.18 -15.29 -6.33
N GLY A 180 14.51 -14.53 -5.46
CA GLY A 180 14.47 -14.81 -4.02
C GLY A 180 13.84 -16.16 -3.71
N GLU A 181 12.77 -16.52 -4.41
CA GLU A 181 12.13 -17.81 -4.27
C GLU A 181 13.02 -18.98 -4.71
N GLU A 182 13.69 -18.87 -5.86
CA GLU A 182 14.63 -19.89 -6.35
C GLU A 182 15.78 -20.10 -5.35
N ALA A 183 16.32 -19.02 -4.79
CA ALA A 183 17.34 -19.07 -3.73
C ALA A 183 16.81 -19.77 -2.47
N ARG A 184 15.57 -19.47 -2.06
CA ARG A 184 14.93 -20.12 -0.91
C ARG A 184 14.74 -21.62 -1.14
N LEU A 185 14.25 -22.04 -2.31
CA LEU A 185 14.09 -23.45 -2.66
C LEU A 185 15.44 -24.18 -2.65
N ALA A 186 16.51 -23.54 -3.12
CA ALA A 186 17.87 -24.10 -3.05
C ALA A 186 18.36 -24.26 -1.61
N ALA A 187 18.09 -23.29 -0.73
CA ALA A 187 18.44 -23.36 0.69
C ALA A 187 17.71 -24.50 1.43
N VAL A 188 16.42 -24.71 1.11
CA VAL A 188 15.66 -25.85 1.64
C VAL A 188 16.27 -27.18 1.18
N ASP A 189 16.65 -27.27 -0.09
CA ASP A 189 17.28 -28.49 -0.63
C ASP A 189 18.60 -28.81 0.06
N ALA A 190 19.43 -27.80 0.29
CA ALA A 190 20.67 -27.93 1.05
C ALA A 190 20.40 -28.40 2.50
N ALA A 191 19.39 -27.83 3.17
CA ALA A 191 19.03 -28.21 4.53
C ALA A 191 18.49 -29.65 4.60
N CYS A 192 17.69 -30.08 3.62
CA CYS A 192 17.23 -31.47 3.51
C CYS A 192 18.39 -32.43 3.30
N ALA A 193 19.34 -32.10 2.40
CA ALA A 193 20.51 -32.93 2.14
C ALA A 193 21.44 -33.05 3.36
N ALA A 194 21.55 -31.98 4.15
CA ALA A 194 22.36 -31.94 5.36
C ALA A 194 21.66 -32.55 6.60
N GLY A 195 20.41 -33.02 6.49
CA GLY A 195 19.63 -33.49 7.64
C GLY A 195 19.24 -32.40 8.63
N SER A 196 19.40 -31.12 8.27
CA SER A 196 19.12 -29.96 9.12
C SER A 196 17.78 -29.28 8.80
N ALA A 197 16.88 -29.97 8.09
CA ALA A 197 15.60 -29.43 7.66
C ALA A 197 14.71 -28.94 8.81
N PRO A 198 14.59 -29.62 9.97
CA PRO A 198 13.80 -29.09 11.09
C PRO A 198 14.33 -27.75 11.61
N ALA A 199 15.66 -27.64 11.81
CA ALA A 199 16.30 -26.39 12.25
C ALA A 199 16.11 -25.27 11.23
N PHE A 200 16.20 -25.58 9.93
CA PHE A 200 15.89 -24.62 8.87
C PHE A 200 14.44 -24.11 8.97
N VAL A 201 13.46 -25.00 9.18
CA VAL A 201 12.05 -24.59 9.27
C VAL A 201 11.79 -23.73 10.52
N VAL A 202 12.42 -24.03 11.66
CA VAL A 202 12.33 -23.17 12.86
C VAL A 202 12.88 -21.77 12.59
N ALA A 203 14.05 -21.68 11.94
CA ALA A 203 14.65 -20.39 11.57
C ALA A 203 13.77 -19.63 10.57
N GLU A 204 13.15 -20.33 9.62
CA GLU A 204 12.21 -19.75 8.66
C GLU A 204 10.95 -19.20 9.35
N ILE A 205 10.40 -19.92 10.35
CA ILE A 205 9.27 -19.42 11.15
C ILE A 205 9.65 -18.10 11.84
N GLY A 206 10.81 -18.04 12.51
CA GLY A 206 11.28 -16.81 13.16
C GLY A 206 11.43 -15.64 12.17
N ARG A 207 11.99 -15.90 10.98
CA ARG A 207 12.09 -14.90 9.90
C ARG A 207 10.71 -14.43 9.42
N LEU A 208 9.77 -15.35 9.22
CA LEU A 208 8.42 -15.03 8.79
C LEU A 208 7.66 -14.21 9.84
N GLN A 209 7.88 -14.47 11.12
CA GLN A 209 7.31 -13.67 12.22
C GLN A 209 7.81 -12.22 12.18
N GLN A 210 9.13 -12.02 12.09
CA GLN A 210 9.73 -10.69 11.93
C GLN A 210 9.20 -9.96 10.69
N ARG A 211 9.07 -10.68 9.57
CA ARG A 211 8.48 -10.14 8.34
C ARG A 211 7.03 -9.74 8.52
N VAL A 212 6.22 -10.53 9.22
CA VAL A 212 4.82 -10.20 9.52
C VAL A 212 4.74 -8.94 10.38
N GLU A 213 5.58 -8.80 11.41
CA GLU A 213 5.65 -7.61 12.25
C GLU A 213 6.03 -6.36 11.46
N LEU A 214 7.08 -6.45 10.63
CA LEU A 214 7.47 -5.37 9.73
C LEU A 214 6.35 -4.97 8.76
N LEU A 215 5.73 -5.93 8.08
CA LEU A 215 4.65 -5.65 7.14
C LEU A 215 3.43 -5.07 7.85
N ALA A 216 3.17 -5.50 9.08
CA ALA A 216 2.10 -4.96 9.89
C ALA A 216 2.44 -3.58 10.48
N SER A 217 3.70 -3.22 10.69
CA SER A 217 4.09 -1.86 11.08
C SER A 217 4.01 -0.89 9.88
N VAL A 218 4.45 -1.31 8.68
CA VAL A 218 4.25 -0.57 7.40
C VAL A 218 2.76 -0.41 7.08
N LEU A 219 2.04 -1.49 7.32
CA LEU A 219 0.65 -1.57 7.75
C LEU A 219 0.11 -0.31 8.41
N GLY A 220 0.70 0.03 9.56
CA GLY A 220 0.04 0.74 10.64
C GLY A 220 -0.99 -0.15 11.34
N LEU A 221 -0.83 -1.48 11.32
CA LEU A 221 -1.69 -2.46 11.98
C LEU A 221 -1.27 -2.69 13.44
N HIS A 222 -0.08 -2.24 13.82
CA HIS A 222 0.37 -2.18 15.21
C HIS A 222 -0.02 -0.82 15.80
N GLY A 223 -0.68 -0.81 16.96
CA GLY A 223 -1.07 0.42 17.67
C GLY A 223 -2.43 1.04 17.30
N GLY A 224 -3.16 0.46 16.33
CA GLY A 224 -4.36 1.09 15.78
C GLY A 224 -4.00 2.26 14.86
N VAL A 225 -4.72 2.42 13.75
CA VAL A 225 -4.50 3.57 12.85
C VAL A 225 -5.06 4.81 13.54
N THR A 226 -4.32 5.90 13.67
CA THR A 226 -4.87 7.08 14.35
C THR A 226 -5.99 7.71 13.51
N LEU A 227 -7.14 7.91 14.14
CA LEU A 227 -8.26 8.60 13.53
C LEU A 227 -8.03 10.12 13.63
N ALA A 228 -7.98 10.82 12.49
CA ALA A 228 -7.99 12.28 12.46
C ALA A 228 -9.41 12.84 12.34
N THR A 229 -10.17 12.36 11.36
CA THR A 229 -11.57 12.76 11.15
C THR A 229 -12.41 11.54 10.74
N ALA A 230 -13.72 11.61 10.96
CA ALA A 230 -14.66 10.58 10.52
C ALA A 230 -16.00 11.20 10.12
N ARG A 231 -16.48 10.88 8.92
CA ARG A 231 -17.77 11.36 8.41
C ARG A 231 -18.46 10.33 7.53
N ILE A 232 -19.78 10.28 7.59
CA ILE A 232 -20.63 9.55 6.67
C ILE A 232 -20.75 10.35 5.36
N ILE A 233 -20.36 9.70 4.26
CA ILE A 233 -20.31 10.30 2.91
C ILE A 233 -21.38 9.74 1.97
N ASP A 234 -21.99 8.60 2.31
CA ASP A 234 -22.97 7.92 1.48
C ASP A 234 -23.89 7.03 2.33
N ALA A 235 -25.07 6.70 1.81
CA ALA A 235 -26.02 5.78 2.44
C ALA A 235 -26.82 5.00 1.41
N ARG A 236 -27.08 3.72 1.69
CA ARG A 236 -27.87 2.85 0.81
C ARG A 236 -28.77 1.90 1.57
N TRP A 237 -29.89 1.57 0.95
CA TRP A 237 -30.76 0.48 1.38
C TRP A 237 -30.26 -0.85 0.81
N VAL A 238 -30.10 -1.85 1.66
CA VAL A 238 -29.73 -3.20 1.23
C VAL A 238 -30.98 -4.07 1.19
N LEU A 239 -31.51 -4.29 -0.02
CA LEU A 239 -32.74 -5.04 -0.31
C LEU A 239 -32.81 -6.39 0.44
N ASN A 240 -31.72 -7.15 0.43
CA ASN A 240 -31.69 -8.50 1.00
C ASN A 240 -31.70 -8.55 2.53
N SER A 241 -31.35 -7.44 3.20
CA SER A 241 -31.25 -7.40 4.68
C SER A 241 -32.24 -6.44 5.34
N ARG A 242 -33.02 -5.70 4.53
CA ARG A 242 -33.90 -4.60 4.98
C ARG A 242 -33.21 -3.60 5.92
N ALA A 243 -31.88 -3.50 5.84
CA ALA A 243 -31.05 -2.67 6.70
C ALA A 243 -30.44 -1.52 5.89
N THR A 244 -30.27 -0.38 6.56
CA THR A 244 -29.52 0.75 5.99
C THR A 244 -28.02 0.54 6.22
N GLN A 245 -27.23 0.73 5.18
CA GLN A 245 -25.78 0.83 5.28
C GLN A 245 -25.32 2.26 5.01
N TYR A 246 -24.31 2.69 5.75
CA TYR A 246 -23.70 4.00 5.68
C TYR A 246 -22.23 3.84 5.34
N ARG A 247 -21.77 4.62 4.37
CA ARG A 247 -20.36 4.67 4.03
C ARG A 247 -19.69 5.73 4.87
N ILE A 248 -18.77 5.31 5.73
CA ILE A 248 -17.90 6.21 6.45
C ILE A 248 -16.63 6.46 5.63
N GLU A 249 -16.16 7.69 5.67
CA GLU A 249 -14.82 8.11 5.29
C GLU A 249 -14.09 8.53 6.57
N ILE A 250 -12.94 7.91 6.80
CA ILE A 250 -12.09 8.18 7.95
C ILE A 250 -10.76 8.67 7.43
N GLU A 251 -10.40 9.90 7.76
CA GLU A 251 -9.06 10.40 7.46
C GLU A 251 -8.11 9.98 8.56
N THR A 252 -6.98 9.45 8.12
CA THR A 252 -5.91 8.98 9.00
C THR A 252 -4.62 9.68 8.60
N PRO A 253 -3.80 10.15 9.56
CA PRO A 253 -2.50 10.73 9.25
C PRO A 253 -1.59 9.74 8.52
N GLU A 254 -1.71 8.44 8.81
CA GLU A 254 -0.81 7.40 8.35
C GLU A 254 -1.25 6.72 7.04
N ARG A 255 -2.55 6.67 6.74
CA ARG A 255 -3.10 5.94 5.58
C ARG A 255 -3.98 6.77 4.65
N GLY A 256 -4.15 8.06 4.93
CA GLY A 256 -5.08 8.91 4.18
C GLY A 256 -6.54 8.51 4.45
N ALA A 257 -7.42 8.71 3.46
CA ALA A 257 -8.84 8.44 3.58
C ALA A 257 -9.16 6.93 3.43
N LEU A 258 -9.59 6.30 4.51
CA LEU A 258 -10.13 4.94 4.54
C LEU A 258 -11.66 5.00 4.40
N ARG A 259 -12.25 4.02 3.70
CA ARG A 259 -13.71 3.98 3.47
C ARG A 259 -14.27 2.60 3.73
N ALA A 260 -15.35 2.50 4.50
CA ALA A 260 -16.06 1.25 4.76
C ALA A 260 -17.57 1.46 4.90
N TRP A 261 -18.31 0.38 4.67
CA TRP A 261 -19.77 0.36 4.83
C TRP A 261 -20.15 -0.27 6.16
N PHE A 262 -20.91 0.46 6.96
CA PHE A 262 -21.40 0.02 8.27
C PHE A 262 -22.91 0.04 8.35
N ARG A 263 -23.49 -0.86 9.16
CA ARG A 263 -24.90 -0.79 9.53
C ARG A 263 -25.10 0.28 10.61
N HIS A 264 -26.31 0.85 10.70
CA HIS A 264 -26.69 1.78 11.78
C HIS A 264 -26.35 1.22 13.17
N GLU A 265 -26.59 -0.07 13.36
CA GLU A 265 -26.33 -0.81 14.61
C GLU A 265 -24.87 -0.71 15.07
N THR A 266 -23.91 -0.58 14.15
CA THR A 266 -22.50 -0.40 14.50
C THR A 266 -22.29 0.89 15.29
N PHE A 267 -22.93 1.98 14.86
CA PHE A 267 -22.84 3.29 15.51
C PHE A 267 -23.62 3.32 16.82
N LEU A 268 -24.74 2.59 16.91
CA LEU A 268 -25.46 2.41 18.17
C LEU A 268 -24.63 1.69 19.22
N LYS A 269 -23.97 0.58 18.84
CA LYS A 269 -23.06 -0.16 19.73
C LYS A 269 -21.88 0.73 20.17
N LEU A 270 -21.34 1.52 19.25
CA LEU A 270 -20.30 2.50 19.57
C LEU A 270 -20.81 3.55 20.57
N SER A 271 -21.96 4.16 20.32
CA SER A 271 -22.58 5.13 21.23
C SER A 271 -22.82 4.52 22.61
N ALA A 272 -23.41 3.33 22.69
CA ALA A 272 -23.68 2.66 23.96
C ALA A 272 -22.40 2.35 24.75
N SER A 273 -21.36 1.85 24.06
CA SER A 273 -20.05 1.59 24.66
C SER A 273 -19.38 2.87 25.18
N LEU A 274 -19.47 3.96 24.41
CA LEU A 274 -18.96 5.26 24.81
C LEU A 274 -19.73 5.82 26.01
N THR A 275 -21.06 5.79 25.99
CA THR A 275 -21.91 6.24 27.11
C THR A 275 -21.65 5.43 28.37
N ALA A 276 -21.41 4.12 28.26
CA ALA A 276 -21.06 3.28 29.41
C ALA A 276 -19.69 3.67 30.02
N LYS A 277 -18.73 4.08 29.20
CA LYS A 277 -17.36 4.43 29.65
C LYS A 277 -17.23 5.88 30.14
N TYR A 278 -17.87 6.83 29.46
CA TYR A 278 -17.68 8.27 29.68
C TYR A 278 -18.94 8.98 30.19
N GLY A 279 -20.06 8.26 30.33
CA GLY A 279 -21.30 8.79 30.89
C GLY A 279 -22.07 9.72 29.94
N PRO A 280 -22.84 10.68 30.49
CA PRO A 280 -23.83 11.47 29.75
C PRO A 280 -23.22 12.53 28.81
N VAL A 281 -21.89 12.71 28.83
CA VAL A 281 -21.19 13.61 27.91
C VAL A 281 -21.26 13.13 26.45
N ILE A 282 -21.55 11.84 26.25
CA ILE A 282 -21.67 11.23 24.93
C ILE A 282 -23.08 11.50 24.36
N PRO A 283 -23.19 12.09 23.17
CA PRO A 283 -24.50 12.35 22.57
C PRO A 283 -25.24 11.05 22.29
N ASN A 284 -26.51 11.02 22.67
CA ASN A 284 -27.37 9.86 22.47
C ASN A 284 -27.68 9.66 20.98
N LEU A 285 -27.42 8.46 20.47
CA LEU A 285 -27.79 8.06 19.12
C LEU A 285 -29.07 7.22 19.13
N GLU A 286 -30.12 7.70 18.47
CA GLU A 286 -31.43 7.02 18.42
C GLU A 286 -31.40 5.74 17.58
N ALA A 287 -32.19 4.74 18.00
CA ALA A 287 -32.36 3.50 17.25
C ALA A 287 -32.99 3.74 15.86
N GLU A 288 -32.65 2.88 14.89
CA GLU A 288 -33.03 3.06 13.48
C GLU A 288 -34.56 3.19 13.25
N LYS A 289 -35.36 2.53 14.09
CA LYS A 289 -36.83 2.59 14.07
C LYS A 289 -37.40 3.97 14.41
N HIS A 290 -36.63 4.82 15.09
CA HIS A 290 -37.01 6.19 15.44
C HIS A 290 -36.44 7.23 14.46
N LEU A 291 -35.62 6.78 13.49
CA LEU A 291 -35.01 7.68 12.53
C LEU A 291 -35.95 8.00 11.35
N PRO A 292 -35.90 9.25 10.83
CA PRO A 292 -36.66 9.65 9.65
C PRO A 292 -36.42 8.70 8.48
N ARG A 293 -37.44 8.38 7.66
CA ARG A 293 -37.25 7.53 6.45
C ARG A 293 -36.26 8.14 5.44
N CYS A 294 -36.03 9.44 5.50
CA CYS A 294 -35.09 10.18 4.68
C CYS A 294 -33.63 9.86 5.08
N LEU A 295 -32.86 9.25 4.16
CA LEU A 295 -31.46 8.86 4.39
C LEU A 295 -30.55 10.05 4.71
N GLU A 296 -30.73 11.20 4.05
CA GLU A 296 -29.93 12.40 4.26
C GLU A 296 -30.02 12.89 5.72
N ARG A 297 -31.23 12.93 6.29
CA ARG A 297 -31.41 13.29 7.70
C ARG A 297 -30.75 12.28 8.64
N ARG A 298 -30.73 10.99 8.29
CA ARG A 298 -30.01 9.97 9.07
C ARG A 298 -28.50 10.18 9.00
N MET A 299 -27.96 10.45 7.82
CA MET A 299 -26.55 10.77 7.62
C MET A 299 -26.15 12.02 8.40
N ALA A 300 -26.96 13.08 8.39
CA ALA A 300 -26.71 14.30 9.14
C ALA A 300 -26.63 14.03 10.66
N ARG A 301 -27.51 13.18 11.21
CA ARG A 301 -27.47 12.78 12.63
C ARG A 301 -26.24 11.96 12.97
N LEU A 302 -25.85 11.00 12.12
CA LEU A 302 -24.62 10.23 12.32
C LEU A 302 -23.38 11.12 12.24
N ASN A 303 -23.36 12.08 11.31
CA ASN A 303 -22.28 13.06 11.19
C ASN A 303 -22.20 13.98 12.42
N ALA A 304 -23.35 14.43 12.94
CA ALA A 304 -23.39 15.22 14.17
C ALA A 304 -22.85 14.42 15.37
N PHE A 305 -23.24 13.15 15.50
CA PHE A 305 -22.72 12.25 16.53
C PHE A 305 -21.20 12.07 16.41
N LEU A 306 -20.69 11.73 15.22
CA LEU A 306 -19.25 11.54 14.97
C LEU A 306 -18.46 12.82 15.26
N ALA A 307 -18.94 13.99 14.79
CA ALA A 307 -18.31 15.27 15.05
C ALA A 307 -18.24 15.58 16.55
N ALA A 308 -19.31 15.31 17.29
CA ALA A 308 -19.35 15.56 18.73
C ALA A 308 -18.38 14.66 19.50
N ILE A 309 -18.35 13.35 19.24
CA ILE A 309 -17.40 12.45 19.92
C ILE A 309 -15.95 12.70 19.48
N LEU A 310 -15.72 13.29 18.31
CA LEU A 310 -14.39 13.72 17.86
C LEU A 310 -13.89 14.95 18.61
N ALA A 311 -14.78 15.92 18.85
CA ALA A 311 -14.44 17.15 19.58
C ALA A 311 -14.06 16.92 21.05
N LEU A 312 -14.51 15.81 21.66
CA LEU A 312 -14.21 15.48 23.05
C LEU A 312 -12.80 14.90 23.21
N SER A 313 -11.82 15.70 23.63
CA SER A 313 -10.39 15.30 23.71
C SER A 313 -10.13 14.03 24.55
N ALA A 314 -10.88 13.84 25.64
CA ALA A 314 -10.73 12.71 26.55
C ALA A 314 -11.37 11.39 26.08
N VAL A 315 -12.17 11.43 25.00
CA VAL A 315 -12.94 10.26 24.54
C VAL A 315 -12.11 9.45 23.56
N GLU A 316 -11.71 8.27 23.98
CA GLU A 316 -11.04 7.26 23.15
C GLU A 316 -12.03 6.22 22.65
N TRP A 317 -11.90 5.87 21.38
CA TRP A 317 -12.67 4.80 20.78
C TRP A 317 -11.98 4.23 19.56
N ALA A 318 -12.41 3.03 19.17
CA ALA A 318 -11.90 2.36 18.00
C ALA A 318 -13.06 1.88 17.13
N ILE A 319 -12.86 1.90 15.81
CA ILE A 319 -13.75 1.29 14.85
C ILE A 319 -12.95 0.42 13.88
N ARG A 320 -13.39 -0.83 13.74
CA ARG A 320 -12.77 -1.79 12.83
C ARG A 320 -13.34 -1.59 11.43
N ILE A 321 -12.47 -1.20 10.49
CA ILE A 321 -12.80 -0.92 9.08
C ILE A 321 -12.86 -2.21 8.28
N ASP A 322 -11.95 -3.14 8.55
CA ASP A 322 -11.91 -4.47 7.95
C ASP A 322 -11.27 -5.46 8.94
N GLU A 323 -11.14 -6.73 8.55
CA GLU A 323 -10.58 -7.77 9.42
C GLU A 323 -9.19 -7.42 9.98
N ALA A 324 -8.37 -6.71 9.22
CA ALA A 324 -7.02 -6.31 9.59
C ALA A 324 -6.96 -4.90 10.19
N THR A 325 -7.82 -3.97 9.76
CA THR A 325 -7.67 -2.54 10.06
C THR A 325 -8.62 -2.09 11.16
N CYS A 326 -8.05 -1.66 12.28
CA CYS A 326 -8.76 -0.95 13.35
C CYS A 326 -8.24 0.49 13.41
N VAL A 327 -9.15 1.47 13.32
CA VAL A 327 -8.82 2.89 13.47
C VAL A 327 -9.20 3.33 14.87
N VAL A 328 -8.30 4.00 15.56
CA VAL A 328 -8.40 4.39 16.97
C VAL A 328 -8.29 5.90 17.08
N LYS A 329 -9.24 6.53 17.74
CA LYS A 329 -9.08 7.89 18.26
C LYS A 329 -8.40 7.78 19.64
N GLN A 330 -7.16 8.26 19.73
CA GLN A 330 -6.40 8.32 20.98
C GLN A 330 -6.69 9.61 21.74
N ASN A 331 -6.50 9.59 23.06
CA ASN A 331 -6.60 10.78 23.88
C ASN A 331 -5.45 11.74 23.52
N ALA A 332 -5.79 13.00 23.26
CA ALA A 332 -4.81 14.04 22.92
C ALA A 332 -3.75 14.26 24.02
N SER A 333 -4.06 13.95 25.28
CA SER A 333 -3.12 14.09 26.40
C SER A 333 -2.06 12.98 26.49
N GLN A 334 -2.24 11.86 25.77
CA GLN A 334 -1.27 10.76 25.72
C GLN A 334 -0.36 10.82 24.49
N ARG A 335 -0.49 11.86 23.65
CA ARG A 335 0.43 12.03 22.52
C ARG A 335 1.82 12.30 23.09
N PRO A 336 2.82 11.40 22.93
CA PRO A 336 4.18 11.75 23.29
C PRO A 336 4.54 12.96 22.44
N SER A 337 4.77 14.10 23.08
CA SER A 337 5.31 15.27 22.40
C SER A 337 6.62 14.82 21.76
N ALA A 338 6.73 14.99 20.45
CA ALA A 338 8.03 15.02 19.78
C ALA A 338 8.74 16.28 20.29
N ALA A 339 9.26 16.21 21.51
CA ALA A 339 10.10 17.23 22.09
C ALA A 339 11.51 17.02 21.54
N THR A 340 11.90 17.96 20.70
CA THR A 340 13.27 18.29 20.33
C THR A 340 14.13 18.37 21.59
N THR A 341 15.11 17.47 21.73
CA THR A 341 16.35 17.74 22.47
C THR A 341 17.39 17.95 21.37
N VAL A 342 17.54 19.17 20.83
CA VAL A 342 18.47 20.19 21.34
C VAL A 342 19.64 19.52 22.04
N SER A 343 20.70 19.36 21.27
CA SER A 343 22.05 19.14 21.76
C SER A 343 22.45 20.37 22.57
N ASP A 344 22.65 20.20 23.87
CA ASP A 344 23.50 21.09 24.65
C ASP A 344 24.94 20.61 24.44
N ASP A 345 25.58 21.19 23.42
CA ASP A 345 27.03 21.36 23.35
C ASP A 345 27.35 22.64 24.13
N ASP A 346 27.87 22.51 25.34
CA ASP A 346 28.57 23.58 26.04
C ASP A 346 29.90 23.01 26.56
N ASP A 347 30.87 22.99 25.65
CA ASP A 347 32.29 23.11 25.98
C ASP A 347 32.55 24.60 26.27
N ASP A 348 32.90 24.96 27.51
CA ASP A 348 33.64 26.20 27.76
C ASP A 348 34.70 25.99 28.86
N ASP A 349 35.96 26.00 28.40
CA ASP A 349 37.19 26.02 29.16
C ASP A 349 37.42 27.42 29.76
N GLY A 350 37.66 27.52 31.07
CA GLY A 350 38.02 28.80 31.69
C GLY A 350 38.58 28.71 33.11
N TRP A 351 39.88 28.43 33.21
CA TRP A 351 40.77 28.62 34.38
C TRP A 351 40.72 30.08 34.90
N PRO A 352 41.06 30.39 36.18
CA PRO A 352 42.22 29.88 36.93
C PRO A 352 41.97 29.23 38.29
#